data_AF-A0A7C6RQT3-F1
#
_entry.id   AF-A0A7C6RQT3-F1
#
_cell.length_a   1.000
_cell.length_b   1.000
_cell.length_c   1.000
_cell.angle_alpha   90.00
_cell.angle_beta   90.00
_cell.angle_gamma   90.00
#
_symmetry.space_group_name_H-M   'P 1'
#
loop_
_entity.id
_entity.type
_entity.pdbx_description
1 polymer ?
#
loop_
_entity_poly.entity_id
_entity_poly.type
_entity_poly.pdbx_seq_one_letter_code
_entity_poly.pdbx_strand_id
1 'polypeptide(L)'
;MTTYTVVSGDTMWHIARMHGIGLNELLAANPQITNSSLIFPGQIINIPSTNTSTYTVMKGDTMWHIARMHGIGLNDLIAANPQITNSSLIFPGQIINIPNATTTPDIPSVPGTPNVPSSPNDIRILETEVISLVNAERSKAGKAALVENNELSNVARAKSKDFINNNYFAHNSPTYGTPFNMLKSFGINFSAAAENIASGQKTAADAMNSWMSSSGHRENILGSTYNQIGVGVARDNNGNLYWTQMFIKSP
;
A
#
# COMPACT_ATOMS: atom_id res chain seq x y z
N MET A 1 9.42 -30.14 -9.72
CA MET A 1 8.00 -29.84 -10.03
C MET A 1 7.13 -30.74 -9.20
N THR A 2 6.30 -30.13 -8.37
CA THR A 2 5.20 -30.80 -7.66
C THR A 2 3.89 -30.36 -8.32
N THR A 3 2.81 -31.08 -8.07
CA THR A 3 1.47 -30.68 -8.55
C THR A 3 0.55 -30.39 -7.38
N TYR A 4 -0.40 -29.49 -7.60
CA TYR A 4 -1.46 -29.14 -6.67
C TYR A 4 -2.82 -29.40 -7.33
N THR A 5 -3.77 -29.98 -6.59
CA THR A 5 -5.14 -30.21 -7.07
C THR A 5 -6.05 -29.14 -6.50
N VAL A 6 -6.66 -28.35 -7.38
CA VAL A 6 -7.56 -27.24 -7.04
C VAL A 6 -8.74 -27.76 -6.22
N VAL A 7 -9.09 -27.05 -5.15
CA VAL A 7 -10.30 -27.28 -4.36
C VAL A 7 -11.26 -26.11 -4.44
N SER A 8 -12.49 -26.26 -3.92
CA SER A 8 -13.49 -25.19 -3.94
C SER A 8 -12.98 -23.97 -3.16
N GLY A 9 -12.99 -22.80 -3.80
CA GLY A 9 -12.52 -21.53 -3.23
C GLY A 9 -11.08 -21.13 -3.59
N ASP A 10 -10.35 -22.00 -4.29
CA ASP A 10 -8.99 -21.67 -4.74
C ASP A 10 -8.97 -20.64 -5.86
N THR A 11 -7.90 -19.83 -5.87
CA THR A 11 -7.50 -18.99 -7.00
C THR A 11 -6.04 -19.27 -7.33
N MET A 12 -5.60 -19.00 -8.57
CA MET A 12 -4.17 -19.12 -8.92
C MET A 12 -3.30 -18.26 -8.01
N TRP A 13 -3.82 -17.12 -7.55
CA TRP A 13 -3.14 -16.27 -6.58
C TRP A 13 -3.01 -16.93 -5.20
N HIS A 14 -4.08 -17.56 -4.69
CA HIS A 14 -4.03 -18.30 -3.42
C HIS A 14 -3.08 -19.50 -3.48
N ILE A 15 -3.07 -20.24 -4.60
CA ILE A 15 -2.19 -21.38 -4.80
C ILE A 15 -0.73 -20.90 -4.88
N ALA A 16 -0.46 -19.83 -5.64
CA ALA A 16 0.88 -19.25 -5.74
C ALA A 16 1.40 -18.84 -4.34
N ARG A 17 0.55 -18.15 -3.57
CA ARG A 17 0.86 -17.75 -2.20
C ARG A 17 1.06 -18.92 -1.25
N MET A 18 0.24 -19.96 -1.34
CA MET A 18 0.37 -21.18 -0.52
C MET A 18 1.72 -21.86 -0.73
N HIS A 19 2.24 -21.81 -1.95
CA HIS A 19 3.50 -22.43 -2.35
C HIS A 19 4.71 -21.47 -2.34
N GLY A 20 4.53 -20.22 -1.91
CA GLY A 20 5.61 -19.23 -1.83
C GLY A 20 6.21 -18.83 -3.19
N ILE A 21 5.42 -18.93 -4.25
CA ILE A 21 5.84 -18.63 -5.63
C ILE A 21 5.07 -17.44 -6.20
N GLY A 22 5.64 -16.76 -7.21
CA GLY A 22 4.95 -15.66 -7.88
C GLY A 22 3.76 -16.14 -8.70
N LEU A 23 2.69 -15.35 -8.80
CA LEU A 23 1.52 -15.68 -9.65
C LEU A 23 1.93 -15.89 -11.11
N ASN A 24 2.83 -15.05 -11.64
CA ASN A 24 3.31 -15.17 -13.01
C ASN A 24 4.18 -16.42 -13.22
N GLU A 25 4.95 -16.82 -12.21
CA GLU A 25 5.73 -18.05 -12.25
C GLU A 25 4.81 -19.27 -12.28
N LEU A 26 3.76 -19.24 -11.46
CA LEU A 26 2.72 -20.25 -11.46
C LEU A 26 1.98 -20.29 -12.80
N LEU A 27 1.64 -19.15 -13.41
CA LEU A 27 0.98 -19.11 -14.72
C LEU A 27 1.91 -19.59 -15.84
N ALA A 28 3.18 -19.23 -15.83
CA ALA A 28 4.17 -19.68 -16.80
C ALA A 28 4.39 -21.21 -16.75
N ALA A 29 4.33 -21.80 -15.55
CA ALA A 29 4.37 -23.25 -15.36
C ALA A 29 3.07 -23.95 -15.78
N ASN A 30 2.01 -23.19 -16.05
CA ASN A 30 0.67 -23.67 -16.39
C ASN A 30 0.12 -23.00 -17.66
N PRO A 31 0.80 -23.12 -18.81
CA PRO A 31 0.38 -22.48 -20.06
C PRO A 31 -0.98 -22.97 -20.57
N GLN A 32 -1.47 -24.11 -20.09
CA GLN A 32 -2.83 -24.61 -20.34
C GLN A 32 -3.92 -23.75 -19.70
N ILE A 33 -3.58 -22.88 -18.75
CA ILE A 33 -4.52 -21.99 -18.05
C ILE A 33 -4.61 -20.68 -18.83
N THR A 34 -5.52 -20.62 -19.79
CA THR A 34 -5.75 -19.44 -20.63
C THR A 34 -6.51 -18.33 -19.92
N ASN A 35 -7.23 -18.66 -18.83
CA ASN A 35 -7.87 -17.70 -17.95
C ASN A 35 -7.56 -18.03 -16.48
N SER A 36 -6.67 -17.23 -15.87
CA SER A 36 -6.21 -17.38 -14.49
C SER A 36 -7.30 -17.18 -13.43
N SER A 37 -8.43 -16.59 -13.81
CA SER A 37 -9.59 -16.35 -12.93
C SER A 37 -10.61 -17.51 -12.94
N LEU A 38 -10.43 -18.51 -13.81
CA LEU A 38 -11.39 -19.61 -14.01
C LEU A 38 -10.70 -20.98 -13.82
N ILE A 39 -10.23 -21.25 -12.60
CA ILE A 39 -9.80 -22.60 -12.21
C ILE A 39 -10.95 -23.33 -11.52
N PHE A 40 -11.04 -24.65 -11.73
CA PHE A 40 -12.15 -25.48 -11.22
C PHE A 40 -11.65 -26.53 -10.22
N PRO A 41 -12.46 -26.90 -9.21
CA PRO A 41 -12.13 -28.01 -8.31
C PRO A 41 -11.79 -29.29 -9.09
N GLY A 42 -10.70 -29.95 -8.71
CA GLY A 42 -10.14 -31.12 -9.39
C GLY A 42 -9.14 -30.81 -10.52
N GLN A 43 -8.98 -29.54 -10.89
CA GLN A 43 -7.97 -29.13 -11.88
C GLN A 43 -6.57 -29.23 -11.30
N ILE A 44 -5.60 -29.70 -12.10
CA ILE A 44 -4.21 -29.88 -11.67
C ILE A 44 -3.38 -28.67 -12.09
N ILE A 45 -2.64 -28.11 -11.13
CA ILE A 45 -1.73 -26.98 -11.30
C ILE A 45 -0.29 -27.44 -11.04
N ASN A 46 0.59 -27.21 -12.01
CA ASN A 46 2.02 -27.46 -11.89
C ASN A 46 2.67 -26.39 -10.99
N ILE A 47 3.38 -26.81 -9.97
CA ILE A 47 4.10 -25.93 -9.06
C ILE A 47 5.59 -25.90 -9.48
N PRO A 48 6.11 -24.75 -9.97
CA PRO A 48 7.52 -24.58 -10.31
C PRO A 48 8.39 -24.66 -9.05
N SER A 49 9.64 -25.10 -9.22
CA SER A 49 10.63 -25.20 -8.15
C SER A 49 11.49 -23.93 -8.13
N THR A 50 11.45 -23.15 -7.05
CA THR A 50 12.14 -21.86 -6.95
C THR A 50 13.63 -22.02 -6.63
N ASN A 51 14.51 -21.51 -7.48
CA ASN A 51 15.90 -21.25 -7.11
C ASN A 51 15.99 -19.85 -6.48
N THR A 52 16.23 -19.78 -5.17
CA THR A 52 16.36 -18.52 -4.42
C THR A 52 17.81 -18.04 -4.40
N SER A 53 18.05 -16.78 -4.76
CA SER A 53 19.31 -16.08 -4.43
C SER A 53 19.20 -15.44 -3.04
N THR A 54 20.30 -15.05 -2.38
CA THR A 54 20.27 -14.36 -1.07
C THR A 54 20.96 -12.99 -1.14
N TYR A 55 20.52 -12.05 -0.30
CA TYR A 55 21.08 -10.71 -0.14
C TYR A 55 21.37 -10.40 1.33
N THR A 56 22.50 -9.76 1.61
CA THR A 56 22.86 -9.30 2.96
C THR A 56 22.51 -7.82 3.11
N VAL A 57 21.58 -7.52 4.00
CA VAL A 57 21.09 -6.17 4.30
C VAL A 57 22.23 -5.26 4.75
N MET A 58 22.30 -4.05 4.18
CA MET A 58 23.27 -3.01 4.49
C MET A 58 22.65 -1.90 5.34
N LYS A 59 23.51 -1.04 5.92
CA LYS A 59 23.07 0.13 6.69
C LYS A 59 22.30 1.10 5.79
N GLY A 60 21.02 1.30 6.10
CA GLY A 60 20.12 2.20 5.36
C GLY A 60 19.16 1.50 4.39
N ASP A 61 19.24 0.16 4.28
CA ASP A 61 18.33 -0.60 3.45
C ASP A 61 16.92 -0.68 4.05
N THR A 62 15.95 -0.77 3.14
CA THR A 62 14.59 -1.19 3.45
C THR A 62 14.23 -2.35 2.52
N MET A 63 13.29 -3.21 2.91
CA MET A 63 12.80 -4.27 2.02
C MET A 63 12.29 -3.67 0.68
N TRP A 64 11.75 -2.46 0.70
CA TRP A 64 11.35 -1.76 -0.52
C TRP A 64 12.54 -1.36 -1.39
N HIS A 65 13.61 -0.79 -0.81
CA HIS A 65 14.83 -0.45 -1.55
C HIS A 65 15.50 -1.69 -2.14
N ILE A 66 15.55 -2.79 -1.39
CA ILE A 66 16.13 -4.05 -1.86
C ILE A 66 15.25 -4.65 -2.98
N ALA A 67 13.93 -4.67 -2.81
CA ALA A 67 13.02 -5.15 -3.85
C ALA A 67 13.20 -4.36 -5.16
N ARG A 68 13.26 -3.03 -5.07
CA ARG A 68 13.50 -2.15 -6.22
C ARG A 68 14.88 -2.34 -6.84
N MET A 69 15.92 -2.51 -6.02
CA MET A 69 17.30 -2.76 -6.49
C MET A 69 17.38 -4.06 -7.30
N HIS A 70 16.63 -5.07 -6.90
CA HIS A 70 16.60 -6.39 -7.55
C HIS A 70 15.50 -6.53 -8.60
N GLY A 71 14.75 -5.47 -8.90
CA GLY A 71 13.70 -5.48 -9.93
C GLY A 71 12.52 -6.43 -9.60
N ILE A 72 12.23 -6.64 -8.32
CA ILE A 72 11.16 -7.51 -7.82
C ILE A 72 10.11 -6.72 -7.04
N GLY A 73 8.91 -7.27 -6.91
CA GLY A 73 7.86 -6.68 -6.08
C GLY A 73 8.22 -6.75 -4.58
N LEU A 74 7.86 -5.72 -3.81
CA LEU A 74 8.02 -5.73 -2.34
C LEU A 74 7.28 -6.93 -1.71
N ASN A 75 6.09 -7.26 -2.21
CA ASN A 75 5.32 -8.40 -1.71
C ASN A 75 5.99 -9.73 -2.05
N ASP A 76 6.61 -9.86 -3.23
CA ASP A 76 7.35 -11.06 -3.62
C ASP A 76 8.57 -11.23 -2.72
N LEU A 77 9.26 -10.12 -2.41
CA LEU A 77 10.37 -10.13 -1.47
C LEU A 77 9.92 -10.50 -0.05
N ILE A 78 8.81 -9.94 0.45
CA ILE A 78 8.27 -10.29 1.78
C ILE A 78 7.85 -11.76 1.83
N ALA A 79 7.15 -12.25 0.80
CA ALA A 79 6.69 -13.63 0.72
C ALA A 79 7.84 -14.63 0.67
N ALA A 80 8.94 -14.29 -0.02
CA ALA A 80 10.16 -15.09 -0.03
C ALA A 80 10.90 -15.10 1.33
N ASN A 81 10.51 -14.23 2.26
CA ASN A 81 11.16 -14.02 3.55
C ASN A 81 10.21 -14.21 4.75
N PRO A 82 9.56 -15.38 4.90
CA PRO A 82 8.63 -15.63 6.01
C PRO A 82 9.29 -15.56 7.39
N GLN A 83 10.62 -15.66 7.47
CA GLN A 83 11.39 -15.46 8.70
C GLN A 83 11.40 -14.00 9.18
N ILE A 84 10.99 -13.05 8.32
CA ILE A 84 10.91 -11.62 8.65
C ILE A 84 9.49 -11.32 9.12
N THR A 85 9.28 -11.39 10.44
CA THR A 85 7.99 -11.10 11.09
C THR A 85 7.58 -9.64 10.99
N ASN A 86 8.55 -8.73 10.84
CA ASN A 86 8.30 -7.32 10.59
C ASN A 86 9.16 -6.82 9.42
N SER A 87 8.54 -6.70 8.25
CA SER A 87 9.19 -6.25 7.00
C SER A 87 9.71 -4.81 7.06
N SER A 88 9.29 -4.02 8.06
CA SER A 88 9.80 -2.66 8.31
C SER A 88 11.06 -2.63 9.19
N LEU A 89 11.48 -3.76 9.77
CA LEU A 89 12.61 -3.85 10.70
C LEU A 89 13.63 -4.89 10.21
N ILE A 90 14.32 -4.56 9.13
CA ILE A 90 15.52 -5.31 8.70
C ILE A 90 16.78 -4.64 9.23
N PHE A 91 17.80 -5.43 9.60
CA PHE A 91 19.03 -4.95 10.23
C PHE A 91 20.27 -5.20 9.36
N PRO A 92 21.29 -4.33 9.41
CA PRO A 92 22.55 -4.58 8.72
C PRO A 92 23.17 -5.93 9.10
N GLY A 93 23.58 -6.71 8.11
CA GLY A 93 24.08 -8.07 8.27
C GLY A 93 23.01 -9.16 8.22
N GLN A 94 21.72 -8.81 8.18
CA GLN A 94 20.63 -9.78 8.04
C GLN A 94 20.59 -10.34 6.62
N ILE A 95 20.46 -11.66 6.47
CA ILE A 95 20.34 -12.30 5.16
C ILE A 95 18.86 -12.49 4.81
N ILE A 96 18.47 -12.05 3.62
CA ILE A 96 17.13 -12.23 3.06
C ILE A 96 17.19 -12.94 1.72
N ASN A 97 16.17 -13.74 1.42
CA ASN A 97 15.98 -14.43 0.15
C ASN A 97 15.50 -13.44 -0.91
N ILE A 98 16.14 -13.42 -2.06
CA ILE A 98 15.75 -12.66 -3.24
C ILE A 98 15.12 -13.66 -4.22
N PRO A 99 13.79 -13.58 -4.47
CA PRO A 99 13.16 -14.35 -5.54
C PRO A 99 13.72 -13.89 -6.90
N ASN A 100 13.81 -14.80 -7.86
CA ASN A 100 14.41 -14.49 -9.15
C ASN A 100 13.49 -13.58 -9.97
N ALA A 101 14.02 -12.46 -10.46
CA ALA A 101 13.26 -11.49 -11.24
C ALA A 101 13.09 -11.97 -12.69
N THR A 102 11.87 -12.28 -13.12
CA THR A 102 11.54 -12.38 -14.54
C THR A 102 10.88 -11.10 -15.02
N THR A 103 11.71 -10.22 -15.59
CA THR A 103 11.43 -9.10 -16.51
C THR A 103 9.97 -8.83 -16.88
N THR A 104 9.28 -7.94 -16.17
CA THR A 104 8.71 -6.67 -16.70
C THR A 104 8.03 -5.87 -15.57
N PRO A 105 8.09 -4.53 -15.58
CA PRO A 105 7.46 -3.69 -14.57
C PRO A 105 5.97 -3.51 -14.90
N ASP A 106 5.08 -4.22 -14.20
CA ASP A 106 3.65 -3.98 -14.31
C ASP A 106 3.22 -2.75 -13.50
N ILE A 107 2.99 -1.66 -14.24
CA ILE A 107 1.98 -0.66 -13.90
C ILE A 107 0.62 -1.38 -13.88
N PRO A 108 -0.22 -1.26 -12.83
CA PRO A 108 -1.57 -1.80 -12.91
C PRO A 108 -2.43 -0.94 -13.84
N SER A 109 -2.62 -1.43 -15.06
CA SER A 109 -3.86 -1.31 -15.84
C SER A 109 -4.35 -2.76 -16.01
N VAL A 110 -5.62 -3.17 -15.93
CA VAL A 110 -6.83 -2.70 -16.63
C VAL A 110 -8.11 -3.28 -15.92
N PRO A 111 -9.34 -3.34 -16.50
CA PRO A 111 -10.59 -3.00 -15.78
C PRO A 111 -11.52 -4.20 -15.47
N GLY A 112 -12.44 -4.02 -14.53
CA GLY A 112 -13.69 -4.78 -14.48
C GLY A 112 -14.04 -5.46 -13.16
N THR A 113 -14.99 -4.83 -12.46
CA THR A 113 -15.86 -5.34 -11.35
C THR A 113 -15.32 -5.30 -9.91
N PRO A 114 -16.20 -5.00 -8.92
CA PRO A 114 -15.82 -4.34 -7.68
C PRO A 114 -15.65 -5.34 -6.54
N ASN A 115 -14.42 -5.71 -6.21
CA ASN A 115 -14.15 -6.39 -4.95
C ASN A 115 -13.89 -5.36 -3.84
N VAL A 116 -14.74 -5.40 -2.83
CA VAL A 116 -14.73 -4.56 -1.62
C VAL A 116 -13.57 -5.02 -0.71
N PRO A 117 -12.53 -4.19 -0.48
CA PRO A 117 -11.39 -4.58 0.35
C PRO A 117 -11.80 -4.75 1.83
N SER A 118 -11.33 -5.79 2.53
CA SER A 118 -11.81 -6.15 3.88
C SER A 118 -10.71 -6.56 4.87
N SER A 119 -9.43 -6.45 4.51
CA SER A 119 -8.29 -6.72 5.41
C SER A 119 -7.55 -5.44 5.84
N PRO A 120 -6.94 -5.38 7.06
CA PRO A 120 -6.00 -4.33 7.44
C PRO A 120 -4.84 -4.12 6.43
N ASN A 121 -4.45 -5.18 5.71
CA ASN A 121 -3.47 -5.08 4.62
C ASN A 121 -4.00 -4.26 3.44
N ASP A 122 -5.30 -4.36 3.13
CA ASP A 122 -5.90 -3.63 2.01
C ASP A 122 -5.95 -2.12 2.29
N ILE A 123 -6.21 -1.73 3.54
CA ILE A 123 -6.22 -0.34 3.97
C ILE A 123 -4.82 0.28 3.84
N ARG A 124 -3.79 -0.44 4.26
CA ARG A 124 -2.41 0.04 4.13
C ARG A 124 -1.97 0.18 2.67
N ILE A 125 -2.44 -0.71 1.78
CA ILE A 125 -2.19 -0.59 0.33
C ILE A 125 -2.75 0.73 -0.20
N LEU A 126 -4.00 1.05 0.15
CA LEU A 126 -4.65 2.29 -0.27
C LEU A 126 -3.92 3.55 0.25
N GLU A 127 -3.47 3.54 1.50
CA GLU A 127 -2.69 4.66 2.06
C GLU A 127 -1.38 4.89 1.30
N THR A 128 -0.62 3.81 1.05
CA THR A 128 0.65 3.87 0.30
C THR A 128 0.43 4.30 -1.16
N GLU A 129 -0.65 3.83 -1.79
CA GLU A 129 -1.01 4.22 -3.16
C GLU A 129 -1.29 5.74 -3.24
N VAL A 130 -2.02 6.31 -2.28
CA VAL A 130 -2.24 7.77 -2.21
C VAL A 130 -0.91 8.52 -2.08
N ILE A 131 0.01 8.08 -1.22
CA ILE A 131 1.33 8.75 -1.06
C ILE A 131 2.12 8.70 -2.37
N SER A 132 2.10 7.57 -3.06
CA SER A 132 2.73 7.42 -4.37
C SER A 132 2.14 8.39 -5.40
N LEU A 133 0.80 8.48 -5.47
CA LEU A 133 0.09 9.39 -6.38
C LEU A 133 0.37 10.87 -6.06
N VAL A 134 0.42 11.24 -4.78
CA VAL A 134 0.85 12.59 -4.35
C VAL A 134 2.23 12.91 -4.88
N ASN A 135 3.19 12.02 -4.70
CA ASN A 135 4.57 12.25 -5.15
C ASN A 135 4.69 12.23 -6.68
N ALA A 136 3.85 11.49 -7.39
CA ALA A 136 3.74 11.55 -8.84
C ALA A 136 3.24 12.93 -9.31
N GLU A 137 2.19 13.49 -8.69
CA GLU A 137 1.69 14.84 -9.00
C GLU A 137 2.72 15.92 -8.64
N ARG A 138 3.41 15.77 -7.52
CA ARG A 138 4.51 16.69 -7.12
C ARG A 138 5.66 16.65 -8.13
N SER A 139 6.05 15.46 -8.61
CA SER A 139 7.07 15.31 -9.65
C SER A 139 6.68 16.00 -10.95
N LYS A 140 5.43 15.83 -11.41
CA LYS A 140 4.89 16.53 -12.60
C LYS A 140 4.96 18.07 -12.45
N ALA A 141 4.77 18.57 -11.23
CA ALA A 141 4.86 19.98 -10.90
C ALA A 141 6.29 20.47 -10.56
N GLY A 142 7.31 19.63 -10.70
CA GLY A 142 8.71 19.98 -10.37
C GLY A 142 8.96 20.20 -8.88
N LYS A 143 8.16 19.59 -8.01
CA LYS A 143 8.26 19.69 -6.55
C LYS A 143 8.99 18.47 -5.97
N ALA A 144 9.75 18.70 -4.91
CA ALA A 144 10.40 17.63 -4.16
C ALA A 144 9.36 16.66 -3.58
N ALA A 145 9.66 15.36 -3.56
CA ALA A 145 8.78 14.37 -2.95
C ALA A 145 8.60 14.62 -1.45
N LEU A 146 7.39 14.37 -0.94
CA LEU A 146 7.12 14.30 0.49
C LEU A 146 7.59 12.95 1.01
N VAL A 147 8.24 12.97 2.17
CA VAL A 147 8.68 11.75 2.87
C VAL A 147 7.51 11.18 3.65
N GLU A 148 7.24 9.88 3.51
CA GLU A 148 6.24 9.21 4.33
C GLU A 148 6.62 9.24 5.82
N ASN A 149 5.68 9.61 6.67
CA ASN A 149 5.80 9.52 8.12
C ASN A 149 4.73 8.54 8.65
N ASN A 150 5.19 7.40 9.19
CA ASN A 150 4.30 6.35 9.68
C ASN A 150 3.53 6.74 10.94
N GLU A 151 4.10 7.56 11.83
CA GLU A 151 3.39 8.08 13.00
C GLU A 151 2.26 9.01 12.56
N LEU A 152 2.53 9.87 11.58
CA LEU A 152 1.54 10.74 10.96
C LEU A 152 0.42 9.95 10.26
N SER A 153 0.76 8.86 9.55
CA SER A 153 -0.23 7.94 8.97
C SER A 153 -1.11 7.28 10.04
N ASN A 154 -0.56 6.96 11.22
CA ASN A 154 -1.36 6.44 12.33
C ASN A 154 -2.37 7.49 12.84
N VAL A 155 -1.97 8.77 12.94
CA VAL A 155 -2.91 9.86 13.30
C VAL A 155 -3.98 10.04 12.24
N ALA A 156 -3.60 10.07 10.97
CA ALA A 156 -4.54 10.19 9.85
C ALA A 156 -5.55 9.02 9.83
N ARG A 157 -5.11 7.79 10.16
CA ARG A 157 -6.00 6.62 10.25
C ARG A 157 -6.93 6.72 11.44
N ALA A 158 -6.45 7.24 12.58
CA ALA A 158 -7.29 7.53 13.73
C ALA A 158 -8.36 8.57 13.39
N LYS A 159 -8.02 9.61 12.61
CA LYS A 159 -8.98 10.62 12.12
C LYS A 159 -10.04 10.01 11.21
N SER A 160 -9.63 9.15 10.27
CA SER A 160 -10.58 8.44 9.41
C SER A 160 -11.53 7.52 10.19
N LYS A 161 -11.05 6.85 11.24
CA LYS A 161 -11.90 6.05 12.16
C LYS A 161 -12.83 6.92 13.00
N ASP A 162 -12.36 8.09 13.41
CA ASP A 162 -13.14 9.03 14.21
C ASP A 162 -14.38 9.53 13.46
N PHE A 163 -14.29 9.77 12.14
CA PHE A 163 -15.45 10.08 11.29
C PHE A 163 -16.57 9.04 11.42
N ILE A 164 -16.19 7.77 11.42
CA ILE A 164 -17.11 6.63 11.50
C ILE A 164 -17.69 6.53 12.90
N ASN A 165 -16.82 6.54 13.92
CA ASN A 165 -17.20 6.31 15.32
C ASN A 165 -18.10 7.42 15.87
N ASN A 166 -17.89 8.66 15.41
CA ASN A 166 -18.62 9.84 15.89
C ASN A 166 -19.61 10.41 14.87
N ASN A 167 -19.85 9.68 13.77
CA ASN A 167 -20.83 10.02 12.72
C ASN A 167 -20.73 11.48 12.25
N TYR A 168 -19.55 11.88 11.78
CA TYR A 168 -19.29 13.23 11.29
C TYR A 168 -18.28 13.23 10.15
N PHE A 169 -18.25 14.31 9.36
CA PHE A 169 -17.24 14.51 8.33
C PHE A 169 -16.85 15.99 8.22
N ALA A 170 -15.87 16.39 9.02
CA ALA A 170 -15.34 17.75 9.08
C ALA A 170 -13.89 17.78 9.59
N HIS A 171 -13.16 18.86 9.33
CA HIS A 171 -11.79 19.03 9.85
C HIS A 171 -11.73 18.98 11.38
N ASN A 172 -12.68 19.63 12.06
CA ASN A 172 -12.73 19.62 13.52
C ASN A 172 -13.38 18.32 14.02
N SER A 173 -12.59 17.54 14.76
CA SER A 173 -13.03 16.35 15.46
C SER A 173 -13.78 16.72 16.76
N PRO A 174 -14.91 16.07 17.06
CA PRO A 174 -15.55 16.17 18.37
C PRO A 174 -14.69 15.51 19.48
N THR A 175 -13.83 14.55 19.13
CA THR A 175 -12.95 13.83 20.07
C THR A 175 -11.63 14.55 20.29
N TYR A 176 -11.01 15.04 19.20
CA TYR A 176 -9.62 15.53 19.19
C TYR A 176 -9.48 17.03 18.91
N GLY A 177 -10.58 17.74 18.63
CA GLY A 177 -10.57 19.16 18.26
C GLY A 177 -10.06 19.41 16.84
N THR A 178 -9.33 20.50 16.63
CA THR A 178 -8.75 20.83 15.31
C THR A 178 -7.72 19.78 14.87
N PRO A 179 -7.39 19.66 13.57
CA PRO A 179 -6.34 18.75 13.11
C PRO A 179 -5.00 18.96 13.83
N PHE A 180 -4.67 20.20 14.19
CA PHE A 180 -3.45 20.53 14.92
C PHE A 180 -3.48 20.07 16.38
N ASN A 181 -4.64 20.16 17.04
CA ASN A 181 -4.80 19.62 18.39
C ASN A 181 -4.68 18.10 18.37
N MET A 182 -5.23 17.44 17.34
CA MET A 182 -5.09 16.00 17.15
C MET A 182 -3.63 15.59 16.92
N LEU A 183 -2.90 16.26 16.04
CA LEU A 183 -1.47 15.98 15.83
C LEU A 183 -0.67 16.13 17.15
N LYS A 184 -0.93 17.18 17.92
CA LYS A 184 -0.29 17.40 19.23
C LYS A 184 -0.66 16.34 20.26
N SER A 185 -1.92 15.89 20.30
CA SER A 185 -2.36 14.86 21.25
C SER A 185 -1.73 13.50 20.98
N PHE A 186 -1.30 13.25 19.75
CA PHE A 186 -0.53 12.07 19.35
C PHE A 186 0.99 12.28 19.42
N GLY A 187 1.45 13.42 19.94
CA GLY A 187 2.88 13.71 20.12
C GLY A 187 3.63 14.11 18.85
N ILE A 188 2.94 14.45 17.76
CA ILE A 188 3.58 14.86 16.52
C ILE A 188 4.10 16.30 16.64
N ASN A 189 5.41 16.48 16.45
CA ASN A 189 6.07 17.79 16.43
C ASN A 189 6.10 18.35 15.00
N PHE A 190 5.69 19.61 14.82
CA PHE A 190 5.67 20.27 13.52
C PHE A 190 5.76 21.80 13.65
N SER A 191 6.31 22.45 12.62
CA SER A 191 6.32 23.92 12.50
C SER A 191 5.21 24.45 11.58
N ALA A 192 4.67 23.59 10.71
CA ALA A 192 3.49 23.84 9.91
C ALA A 192 2.78 22.51 9.64
N ALA A 193 1.45 22.53 9.48
CA ALA A 193 0.68 21.34 9.14
C ALA A 193 -0.56 21.68 8.30
N ALA A 194 -1.07 20.70 7.57
CA ALA A 194 -2.36 20.76 6.87
C ALA A 194 -3.05 19.39 6.81
N GLU A 195 -4.34 19.42 6.48
CA GLU A 195 -5.16 18.23 6.32
C GLU A 195 -5.97 18.32 5.02
N ASN A 196 -6.02 17.22 4.27
CA ASN A 196 -7.02 16.98 3.24
C ASN A 196 -7.89 15.79 3.67
N ILE A 197 -9.21 15.89 3.48
CA ILE A 197 -10.16 14.82 3.80
C ILE A 197 -11.01 14.49 2.57
N ALA A 198 -11.37 13.21 2.41
CA ALA A 198 -12.32 12.77 1.39
C ALA A 198 -13.20 11.63 1.92
N SER A 199 -14.39 11.46 1.36
CA SER A 199 -15.31 10.38 1.70
C SER A 199 -16.11 9.95 0.47
N GLY A 200 -16.33 8.65 0.32
CA GLY A 200 -17.17 8.06 -0.74
C GLY A 200 -16.41 7.68 -2.02
N GLN A 201 -15.16 8.12 -2.17
CA GLN A 201 -14.26 7.63 -3.22
C GLN A 201 -13.92 6.16 -2.95
N LYS A 202 -13.93 5.35 -4.01
CA LYS A 202 -13.74 3.89 -3.92
C LYS A 202 -12.27 3.48 -4.04
N THR A 203 -11.45 4.32 -4.66
CA THR A 203 -10.04 4.06 -4.93
C THR A 203 -9.16 5.23 -4.51
N ALA A 204 -7.86 4.96 -4.33
CA ALA A 204 -6.87 6.00 -4.07
C ALA A 204 -6.80 7.03 -5.22
N ALA A 205 -6.94 6.57 -6.47
CA ALA A 205 -6.98 7.44 -7.64
C ALA A 205 -8.20 8.38 -7.63
N ASP A 206 -9.38 7.89 -7.26
CA ASP A 206 -10.58 8.72 -7.14
C ASP A 206 -10.41 9.80 -6.05
N ALA A 207 -9.84 9.42 -4.91
CA ALA A 207 -9.54 10.35 -3.82
C ALA A 207 -8.52 11.41 -4.28
N MET A 208 -7.46 10.98 -4.98
CA MET A 208 -6.44 11.88 -5.53
C MET A 208 -7.03 12.86 -6.55
N ASN A 209 -7.84 12.38 -7.50
CA ASN A 209 -8.50 13.22 -8.49
C ASN A 209 -9.40 14.26 -7.82
N SER A 210 -10.15 13.86 -6.79
CA SER A 210 -11.01 14.75 -6.01
C SER A 210 -10.18 15.86 -5.33
N TRP A 211 -9.09 15.51 -4.65
CA TRP A 211 -8.20 16.50 -4.04
C TRP A 211 -7.53 17.42 -5.06
N MET A 212 -7.02 16.88 -6.17
CA MET A 212 -6.39 17.68 -7.22
C MET A 212 -7.36 18.61 -7.94
N SER A 213 -8.66 18.31 -7.97
CA SER A 213 -9.67 19.21 -8.54
C SER A 213 -10.00 20.41 -7.63
N SER A 214 -9.77 20.28 -6.32
CA SER A 214 -10.00 21.35 -5.33
C SER A 214 -8.77 22.23 -5.18
N SER A 215 -8.91 23.55 -5.33
CA SER A 215 -7.77 24.49 -5.19
C SER A 215 -7.10 24.40 -3.82
N GLY A 216 -7.89 24.36 -2.74
CA GLY A 216 -7.35 24.27 -1.37
C GLY A 216 -6.61 22.97 -1.09
N HIS A 217 -7.17 21.83 -1.49
CA HIS A 217 -6.52 20.53 -1.27
C HIS A 217 -5.27 20.37 -2.13
N ARG A 218 -5.33 20.82 -3.39
CA ARG A 218 -4.19 20.82 -4.31
C ARG A 218 -3.05 21.70 -3.82
N GLU A 219 -3.33 22.84 -3.18
CA GLU A 219 -2.29 23.68 -2.59
C GLU A 219 -1.54 22.95 -1.47
N ASN A 220 -2.23 22.17 -0.62
CA ASN A 220 -1.56 21.34 0.38
C ASN A 220 -0.63 20.29 -0.26
N ILE A 221 -1.06 19.71 -1.39
CA ILE A 221 -0.32 18.66 -2.12
C ILE A 221 0.89 19.21 -2.88
N LEU A 222 0.74 20.33 -3.60
CA LEU A 222 1.78 20.88 -4.49
C LEU A 222 2.58 22.03 -3.87
N GLY A 223 2.13 22.55 -2.73
CA GLY A 223 2.81 23.59 -1.99
C GLY A 223 4.19 23.15 -1.50
N SER A 224 5.06 24.14 -1.28
CA SER A 224 6.44 23.92 -0.82
C SER A 224 6.58 23.93 0.70
N THR A 225 5.49 24.14 1.44
CA THR A 225 5.51 24.30 2.90
C THR A 225 5.88 23.01 3.62
N TYR A 226 5.36 21.87 3.15
CA TYR A 226 5.45 20.59 3.84
C TYR A 226 6.55 19.71 3.23
N ASN A 227 7.16 18.86 4.07
CA ASN A 227 8.19 17.92 3.66
C ASN A 227 7.86 16.46 4.03
N GLN A 228 6.80 16.24 4.81
CA GLN A 228 6.34 14.91 5.19
C GLN A 228 4.83 14.77 5.01
N ILE A 229 4.40 13.54 4.74
CA ILE A 229 3.01 13.15 4.58
C ILE A 229 2.72 11.88 5.36
N GLY A 230 1.54 11.82 5.97
CA GLY A 230 0.92 10.60 6.44
C GLY A 230 -0.46 10.46 5.85
N VAL A 231 -0.85 9.25 5.49
CA VAL A 231 -2.18 8.96 4.93
C VAL A 231 -2.84 7.89 5.76
N GLY A 232 -4.11 8.11 6.05
CA GLY A 232 -4.97 7.19 6.77
C GLY A 232 -6.24 6.91 6.00
N VAL A 233 -6.66 5.65 6.03
CA VAL A 233 -7.94 5.23 5.46
C VAL A 233 -8.73 4.41 6.47
N ALA A 234 -10.03 4.62 6.54
CA ALA A 234 -10.95 3.78 7.31
C ALA A 234 -12.19 3.45 6.49
N ARG A 235 -12.83 2.33 6.83
CA ARG A 235 -14.01 1.81 6.15
C ARG A 235 -15.14 1.63 7.13
N ASP A 236 -16.33 2.13 6.79
CA ASP A 236 -17.54 1.87 7.57
C ASP A 236 -18.16 0.50 7.23
N ASN A 237 -19.22 0.11 7.96
CA ASN A 237 -19.90 -1.17 7.74
C ASN A 237 -20.63 -1.25 6.38
N ASN A 238 -20.85 -0.12 5.71
CA ASN A 238 -21.46 -0.06 4.37
C ASN A 238 -20.41 -0.13 3.25
N GLY A 239 -19.11 -0.22 3.61
CA GLY A 239 -18.01 -0.25 2.67
C GLY A 239 -17.58 1.14 2.16
N ASN A 240 -18.13 2.23 2.72
CA ASN A 240 -17.68 3.58 2.38
C ASN A 240 -16.29 3.83 2.96
N LEU A 241 -15.42 4.39 2.13
CA LEU A 241 -14.07 4.75 2.51
C LEU A 241 -14.00 6.22 2.92
N TYR A 242 -13.27 6.44 4.01
CA TYR A 242 -12.91 7.74 4.55
C TYR A 242 -11.40 7.88 4.47
N TRP A 243 -10.95 9.00 3.92
CA TRP A 243 -9.58 9.25 3.56
C TRP A 243 -9.09 10.49 4.29
N THR A 244 -7.86 10.44 4.80
CA THR A 244 -7.21 11.59 5.42
C THR A 244 -5.76 11.66 4.97
N GLN A 245 -5.35 12.79 4.40
CA GLN A 245 -3.94 13.15 4.25
C GLN A 245 -3.60 14.16 5.34
N MET A 246 -2.53 13.93 6.06
CA MET A 246 -1.92 14.91 6.94
C MET A 246 -0.54 15.26 6.41
N PHE A 247 -0.26 16.56 6.34
CA PHE A 247 1.01 17.09 5.88
C PHE A 247 1.67 17.82 7.04
N ILE A 248 2.98 17.64 7.20
CA ILE A 248 3.74 18.43 8.18
C ILE A 248 5.03 18.98 7.57
N LYS A 249 5.47 20.10 8.14
CA LYS A 249 6.86 20.51 8.10
C LYS A 249 7.48 20.11 9.43
N SER A 250 8.32 19.08 9.41
CA SER A 250 9.10 18.74 10.60
C SER A 250 10.04 19.90 10.97
N PRO A 251 10.27 20.14 12.28
CA PRO A 251 11.17 21.20 12.77
C PRO A 251 12.59 21.09 12.22
#